data_AF-A0A7S3AMG6-F1
#
_entry.id   AF-A0A7S3AMG6-F1
#
_cell.length_a   1.000
_cell.length_b   1.000
_cell.length_c   1.000
_cell.angle_alpha   90.00
_cell.angle_beta   90.00
_cell.angle_gamma   90.00
#
_symmetry.space_group_name_H-M   'P 1'
#
loop_
_entity.id
_entity.type
_entity.pdbx_description
1 polymer ?
#
loop_
_entity_poly.entity_id
_entity_poly.type
_entity_poly.pdbx_seq_one_letter_code
_entity_poly.pdbx_strand_id
1 'polypeptide(L)'
;SKFPPEKPLECIKAYGTATIEHPGVRMVAMERGPTYIGGPLTGIAVPTRDFPCATPAEVRETLPEGADVVAFQCRNPVHRAHYELFTRALDAPNVGEDAVVLVHPTCGPTQEDDIPGPVRFKTYEVLQEETKDTPAGKRTRWAYLPYSMHMAGPREAIQHMIIRKNFGCTHFIIGRDMAGSKSSVDGEDFYGAFDAQDFAKANADELGVQPVPSLNLVSTKEAGYVVAEEAKEKGYTIAKLSGTKFRQMLRAGEEIPEWFAFKSVVDVLRAEWK
;
A
#
# COMPACT_ATOMS: atom_id res chain seq x y z
N SER A 1 28.76 0.23 -16.97
CA SER A 1 28.93 1.70 -16.92
C SER A 1 29.25 2.13 -15.50
N LYS A 2 30.03 3.20 -15.34
CA LYS A 2 30.33 3.85 -14.05
C LYS A 2 30.22 5.36 -14.27
N PHE A 3 29.36 6.04 -13.53
CA PHE A 3 29.10 7.47 -13.76
C PHE A 3 28.77 8.20 -12.46
N PRO A 4 29.19 9.47 -12.29
CA PRO A 4 28.74 10.31 -11.20
C PRO A 4 27.27 10.71 -11.44
N PRO A 5 26.37 10.57 -10.45
CA PRO A 5 24.99 11.03 -10.58
C PRO A 5 24.88 12.54 -10.30
N GLU A 6 24.02 13.23 -11.05
CA GLU A 6 23.52 14.56 -10.68
C GLU A 6 22.41 14.41 -9.63
N LYS A 7 22.80 14.11 -8.38
CA LYS A 7 21.85 13.81 -7.29
C LYS A 7 20.72 14.84 -7.12
N PRO A 8 20.97 16.17 -7.16
CA PRO A 8 19.87 17.14 -7.05
C PRO A 8 18.87 17.04 -8.21
N LEU A 9 19.36 16.83 -9.43
CA LEU A 9 18.50 16.66 -10.60
C LEU A 9 17.69 15.36 -10.50
N GLU A 10 18.33 14.26 -10.08
CA GLU A 10 17.65 13.00 -9.80
C GLU A 10 16.51 13.23 -8.80
N CYS A 11 16.77 13.92 -7.70
CA CYS A 11 15.76 14.16 -6.67
C CYS A 11 14.56 14.95 -7.20
N ILE A 12 14.80 16.06 -7.92
CA ILE A 12 13.74 16.86 -8.52
C ILE A 12 12.91 16.03 -9.51
N LYS A 13 13.57 15.19 -10.32
CA LYS A 13 12.89 14.38 -11.34
C LYS A 13 12.17 13.15 -10.77
N ALA A 14 12.65 12.59 -9.67
CA ALA A 14 12.11 11.38 -9.06
C ALA A 14 11.08 11.67 -7.95
N TYR A 15 11.27 12.72 -7.16
CA TYR A 15 10.45 13.05 -5.99
C TYR A 15 9.73 14.40 -6.12
N GLY A 16 9.97 15.16 -7.20
CA GLY A 16 9.39 16.51 -7.35
C GLY A 16 10.04 17.58 -6.45
N THR A 17 10.96 17.20 -5.58
CA THR A 17 11.63 18.08 -4.62
C THR A 17 13.09 17.69 -4.40
N ALA A 18 13.89 18.62 -3.88
CA ALA A 18 15.28 18.39 -3.46
C ALA A 18 15.49 18.63 -1.95
N THR A 19 14.42 18.82 -1.17
CA THR A 19 14.53 18.95 0.29
C THR A 19 14.87 17.62 0.94
N ILE A 20 15.82 17.64 1.89
CA ILE A 20 16.21 16.48 2.69
C ILE A 20 15.14 16.05 3.70
N GLU A 21 14.06 16.81 3.83
CA GLU A 21 12.87 16.39 4.60
C GLU A 21 12.19 15.18 3.94
N HIS A 22 12.19 15.12 2.60
CA HIS A 22 11.65 13.98 1.88
C HIS A 22 12.55 12.75 2.08
N PRO A 23 12.03 11.61 2.59
CA PRO A 23 12.85 10.46 2.97
C PRO A 23 13.65 9.89 1.78
N GLY A 24 13.05 9.81 0.60
CA GLY A 24 13.75 9.40 -0.62
C GLY A 24 14.89 10.34 -1.04
N VAL A 25 14.76 11.64 -0.80
CA VAL A 25 15.82 12.64 -1.09
C VAL A 25 16.94 12.50 -0.06
N ARG A 26 16.60 12.32 1.22
CA ARG A 26 17.56 12.09 2.29
C ARG A 26 18.42 10.86 2.02
N MET A 27 17.81 9.74 1.62
CA MET A 27 18.53 8.53 1.22
C MET A 27 19.49 8.80 0.05
N VAL A 28 19.05 9.52 -1.00
CA VAL A 28 19.93 9.89 -2.13
C VAL A 28 21.11 10.75 -1.67
N ALA A 29 20.85 11.74 -0.81
CA ALA A 29 21.85 12.68 -0.34
C ALA A 29 22.88 12.03 0.61
N MET A 30 22.41 11.26 1.59
CA MET A 30 23.20 10.84 2.75
C MET A 30 23.68 9.39 2.72
N GLU A 31 22.94 8.48 2.07
CA GLU A 31 23.24 7.04 2.12
C GLU A 31 23.88 6.54 0.82
N ARG A 32 23.44 7.05 -0.34
CA ARG A 32 23.98 6.61 -1.63
C ARG A 32 25.40 7.12 -1.86
N GLY A 33 26.26 6.25 -2.38
CA GLY A 33 27.63 6.62 -2.77
C GLY A 33 27.70 7.67 -3.89
N PRO A 34 28.89 8.24 -4.16
CA PRO A 34 29.10 9.29 -5.15
C PRO A 34 29.13 8.79 -6.60
N THR A 35 28.87 7.50 -6.85
CA THR A 35 28.99 6.90 -8.18
C THR A 35 27.94 5.81 -8.36
N TYR A 36 27.24 5.85 -9.49
CA TYR A 36 26.33 4.79 -9.92
C TYR A 36 27.03 3.82 -10.87
N ILE A 37 26.79 2.54 -10.66
CA ILE A 37 27.36 1.44 -11.43
C ILE A 37 26.20 0.74 -12.13
N GLY A 38 26.19 0.78 -13.46
CA GLY A 38 25.19 0.11 -14.28
C GLY A 38 25.79 -1.09 -15.01
N GLY A 39 25.01 -2.15 -15.19
CA GLY A 39 25.42 -3.34 -15.92
C GLY A 39 24.43 -4.47 -15.75
N PRO A 40 24.54 -5.54 -16.55
CA PRO A 40 23.74 -6.73 -16.35
C PRO A 40 24.03 -7.36 -14.98
N LEU A 41 23.01 -7.95 -14.37
CA LEU A 41 23.12 -8.70 -13.12
C LEU A 41 22.87 -10.17 -13.37
N THR A 42 23.58 -11.04 -12.66
CA THR A 42 23.36 -12.50 -12.64
C THR A 42 23.06 -12.90 -11.20
N GLY A 43 21.89 -13.52 -10.97
CA GLY A 43 21.51 -14.01 -9.65
C GLY A 43 22.26 -15.28 -9.28
N ILE A 44 22.95 -15.28 -8.14
CA ILE A 44 23.73 -16.45 -7.65
C ILE A 44 22.89 -17.29 -6.67
N ALA A 45 22.05 -16.64 -5.87
CA ALA A 45 21.17 -17.27 -4.90
C ALA A 45 19.93 -16.40 -4.64
N VAL A 46 18.84 -17.04 -4.20
CA VAL A 46 17.66 -16.33 -3.71
C VAL A 46 17.96 -15.77 -2.31
N PRO A 47 17.72 -14.48 -2.03
CA PRO A 47 18.02 -13.92 -0.70
C PRO A 47 17.09 -14.48 0.38
N THR A 48 17.67 -14.86 1.52
CA THR A 48 16.94 -15.23 2.74
C THR A 48 16.26 -14.00 3.35
N ARG A 49 15.00 -14.15 3.81
CA ARG A 49 14.18 -13.08 4.38
C ARG A 49 13.35 -13.62 5.53
N ASP A 50 12.88 -12.71 6.39
CA ASP A 50 12.01 -13.02 7.54
C ASP A 50 10.55 -13.31 7.15
N PHE A 51 10.21 -13.17 5.86
CA PHE A 51 8.88 -13.39 5.31
C PHE A 51 8.99 -14.03 3.92
N PRO A 52 8.00 -14.86 3.52
CA PRO A 52 7.99 -15.50 2.21
C PRO A 52 7.83 -14.46 1.11
N CYS A 53 8.54 -14.63 0.00
CA CYS A 53 8.49 -13.73 -1.16
C CYS A 53 8.30 -14.56 -2.43
N ALA A 54 7.04 -14.82 -2.77
CA ALA A 54 6.72 -15.50 -4.02
C ALA A 54 7.17 -14.64 -5.22
N THR A 55 7.72 -15.31 -6.23
CA THR A 55 8.10 -14.72 -7.51
C THR A 55 6.85 -14.33 -8.32
N PRO A 56 7.01 -13.47 -9.35
CA PRO A 56 5.91 -13.18 -10.25
C PRO A 56 5.29 -14.41 -10.91
N ALA A 57 6.09 -15.43 -11.22
CA ALA A 57 5.61 -16.68 -11.81
C ALA A 57 4.76 -17.48 -10.82
N GLU A 58 5.27 -17.70 -9.60
CA GLU A 58 4.55 -18.43 -8.55
C GLU A 58 3.23 -17.75 -8.18
N VAL A 59 3.19 -16.42 -8.09
CA VAL A 59 1.93 -15.71 -7.81
C VAL A 59 0.95 -15.90 -8.96
N ARG A 60 1.38 -15.78 -10.22
CA ARG A 60 0.50 -15.99 -11.39
C ARG A 60 -0.14 -17.37 -11.41
N GLU A 61 0.58 -18.40 -10.97
CA GLU A 61 0.05 -19.77 -10.88
C GLU A 61 -1.10 -19.91 -9.86
N THR A 62 -1.20 -19.00 -8.89
CA THR A 62 -2.29 -18.99 -7.89
C THR A 62 -3.50 -18.13 -8.29
N LEU A 63 -3.37 -17.34 -9.37
CA LEU A 63 -4.42 -16.43 -9.82
C LEU A 63 -5.41 -17.15 -10.75
N PRO A 64 -6.70 -16.77 -10.70
CA PRO A 64 -7.70 -17.33 -11.61
C PRO A 64 -7.38 -16.95 -13.05
N GLU A 65 -7.50 -17.91 -13.96
CA GLU A 65 -7.33 -17.68 -15.40
C GLU A 65 -8.50 -16.87 -15.96
N GLY A 66 -8.20 -15.87 -16.79
CA GLY A 66 -9.21 -15.07 -17.51
C GLY A 66 -10.00 -14.07 -16.66
N ALA A 67 -9.84 -14.07 -15.34
CA ALA A 67 -10.49 -13.11 -14.46
C ALA A 67 -9.61 -11.88 -14.19
N ASP A 68 -10.26 -10.77 -13.85
CA ASP A 68 -9.56 -9.57 -13.42
C ASP A 68 -8.86 -9.76 -12.07
N VAL A 69 -7.67 -9.18 -11.94
CA VAL A 69 -6.89 -9.23 -10.71
C VAL A 69 -6.59 -7.81 -10.27
N VAL A 70 -7.28 -7.39 -9.20
CA VAL A 70 -7.17 -6.06 -8.61
C VAL A 70 -6.09 -6.06 -7.54
N ALA A 71 -5.03 -5.28 -7.72
CA ALA A 71 -3.97 -5.17 -6.72
C ALA A 71 -4.30 -4.15 -5.63
N PHE A 72 -4.08 -4.52 -4.37
CA PHE A 72 -4.01 -3.60 -3.25
C PHE A 72 -2.58 -3.52 -2.72
N GLN A 73 -1.95 -2.36 -2.89
CA GLN A 73 -0.68 -2.03 -2.24
C GLN A 73 -0.93 -1.37 -0.88
N CYS A 74 -0.22 -1.83 0.15
CA CYS A 74 -0.11 -1.06 1.38
C CYS A 74 1.27 -1.23 2.04
N ARG A 75 1.59 -0.26 2.90
CA ARG A 75 2.78 -0.27 3.75
C ARG A 75 2.46 -0.27 5.24
N ASN A 76 1.17 -0.22 5.59
CA ASN A 76 0.66 -0.17 6.95
C ASN A 76 -0.04 -1.51 7.28
N PRO A 77 -0.26 -1.84 8.56
CA PRO A 77 -1.20 -2.88 8.92
C PRO A 77 -2.57 -2.65 8.27
N VAL A 78 -3.24 -3.75 7.91
CA VAL A 78 -4.59 -3.67 7.36
C VAL A 78 -5.57 -3.50 8.50
N HIS A 79 -6.26 -2.36 8.52
CA HIS A 79 -7.36 -2.07 9.43
C HIS A 79 -8.69 -2.33 8.70
N ARG A 80 -9.84 -2.20 9.40
CA ARG A 80 -11.15 -2.46 8.80
C ARG A 80 -11.42 -1.60 7.57
N ALA A 81 -11.03 -0.33 7.60
CA ALA A 81 -11.17 0.56 6.45
C ALA A 81 -10.39 0.06 5.23
N HIS A 82 -9.16 -0.44 5.41
CA HIS A 82 -8.36 -1.01 4.33
C HIS A 82 -9.01 -2.28 3.78
N TYR A 83 -9.51 -3.15 4.68
CA TYR A 83 -10.21 -4.38 4.31
C TYR A 83 -11.45 -4.08 3.46
N GLU A 84 -12.33 -3.21 3.93
CA GLU A 84 -13.52 -2.78 3.17
C GLU A 84 -13.16 -2.12 1.85
N LEU A 85 -12.09 -1.33 1.81
CA LEU A 85 -11.64 -0.64 0.60
C LEU A 85 -11.22 -1.63 -0.49
N PHE A 86 -10.39 -2.62 -0.15
CA PHE A 86 -9.90 -3.54 -1.19
C PHE A 86 -10.93 -4.61 -1.58
N THR A 87 -11.87 -4.96 -0.69
CA THR A 87 -12.92 -5.92 -1.02
C THR A 87 -13.97 -5.28 -1.93
N ARG A 88 -14.39 -4.04 -1.64
CA ARG A 88 -15.34 -3.29 -2.48
C ARG A 88 -14.74 -2.80 -3.79
N ALA A 89 -13.42 -2.78 -3.92
CA ALA A 89 -12.78 -2.49 -5.20
C ALA A 89 -13.14 -3.52 -6.29
N LEU A 90 -13.60 -4.72 -5.90
CA LEU A 90 -14.11 -5.73 -6.83
C LEU A 90 -15.47 -5.37 -7.42
N ASP A 91 -16.21 -4.45 -6.80
CA ASP A 91 -17.51 -3.95 -7.29
C ASP A 91 -17.36 -2.71 -8.19
N ALA A 92 -16.11 -2.32 -8.52
CA ALA A 92 -15.86 -1.15 -9.36
C ALA A 92 -16.41 -1.37 -10.78
N PRO A 93 -16.98 -0.33 -11.44
CA PRO A 93 -17.64 -0.49 -12.75
C PRO A 93 -16.74 -1.01 -13.88
N ASN A 94 -15.42 -0.89 -13.73
CA ASN A 94 -14.44 -1.36 -14.70
C ASN A 94 -13.81 -2.72 -14.33
N VAL A 95 -14.30 -3.40 -13.28
CA VAL A 95 -13.78 -4.69 -12.81
C VAL A 95 -14.81 -5.78 -13.07
N GLY A 96 -14.38 -6.91 -13.62
CA GLY A 96 -15.26 -8.06 -13.91
C GLY A 96 -15.85 -8.72 -12.66
N GLU A 97 -17.01 -9.36 -12.81
CA GLU A 97 -17.76 -9.98 -11.69
C GLU A 97 -16.97 -11.08 -10.97
N ASP A 98 -16.16 -11.87 -11.70
CA ASP A 98 -15.34 -12.97 -11.17
C ASP A 98 -13.97 -12.53 -10.64
N ALA A 99 -13.73 -11.21 -10.55
CA ALA A 99 -12.42 -10.68 -10.15
C ALA A 99 -11.97 -11.16 -8.77
N VAL A 100 -10.65 -11.17 -8.57
CA VAL A 100 -10.04 -11.36 -7.26
C VAL A 100 -9.18 -10.17 -6.89
N VAL A 101 -8.98 -9.97 -5.59
CA VAL A 101 -8.06 -8.96 -5.08
C VAL A 101 -6.75 -9.63 -4.66
N LEU A 102 -5.62 -9.13 -5.16
CA LEU A 102 -4.31 -9.47 -4.66
C LEU A 102 -3.86 -8.41 -3.66
N VAL A 103 -3.96 -8.74 -2.36
CA VAL A 103 -3.43 -7.93 -1.27
C VAL A 103 -1.93 -8.17 -1.24
N HIS A 104 -1.17 -7.17 -1.70
CA HIS A 104 0.24 -7.31 -1.99
C HIS A 104 1.09 -6.28 -1.22
N PRO A 105 1.10 -6.31 0.11
CA PRO A 105 1.80 -5.30 0.91
C PRO A 105 3.31 -5.32 0.70
N THR A 106 3.93 -4.16 0.87
CA THR A 106 5.39 -4.03 0.85
C THR A 106 5.96 -4.36 2.22
N CYS A 107 6.71 -5.46 2.36
CA CYS A 107 7.33 -5.88 3.61
C CYS A 107 8.81 -5.48 3.74
N GLY A 108 9.38 -4.82 2.71
CA GLY A 108 10.71 -4.20 2.81
C GLY A 108 10.70 -2.85 3.54
N PRO A 109 11.83 -2.13 3.53
CA PRO A 109 11.99 -0.84 4.20
C PRO A 109 10.99 0.21 3.69
N THR A 110 10.55 1.07 4.60
CA THR A 110 9.61 2.18 4.38
C THR A 110 10.15 3.44 5.05
N GLN A 111 9.35 4.50 5.18
CA GLN A 111 9.74 5.68 5.97
C GLN A 111 9.94 5.35 7.45
N GLU A 112 10.75 6.14 8.16
CA GLU A 112 11.28 5.84 9.51
C GLU A 112 10.22 5.58 10.59
N ASP A 113 9.10 6.31 10.56
CA ASP A 113 8.05 6.19 11.58
C ASP A 113 7.05 5.05 11.30
N ASP A 114 7.21 4.33 10.18
CA ASP A 114 6.34 3.20 9.85
C ASP A 114 6.70 1.95 10.66
N ILE A 115 5.70 1.11 10.89
CA ILE A 115 5.88 -0.16 11.60
C ILE A 115 6.83 -1.06 10.80
N PRO A 116 7.80 -1.74 11.44
CA PRO A 116 8.76 -2.60 10.73
C PRO A 116 8.08 -3.68 9.88
N GLY A 117 8.65 -3.95 8.71
CA GLY A 117 8.17 -4.96 7.76
C GLY A 117 7.86 -6.33 8.37
N PRO A 118 8.75 -6.93 9.18
CA PRO A 118 8.49 -8.21 9.83
C PRO A 118 7.27 -8.19 10.77
N VAL A 119 7.03 -7.08 11.46
CA VAL A 119 5.85 -6.93 12.34
C VAL A 119 4.58 -6.80 11.50
N ARG A 120 4.62 -5.98 10.44
CA ARG A 120 3.48 -5.83 9.53
C ARG A 120 3.11 -7.15 8.85
N PHE A 121 4.10 -7.93 8.43
CA PHE A 121 3.89 -9.28 7.89
C PHE A 121 3.07 -10.16 8.85
N LYS A 122 3.43 -10.21 10.14
CA LYS A 122 2.65 -10.95 11.15
C LYS A 122 1.20 -10.47 11.25
N THR A 123 0.94 -9.17 11.10
CA THR A 123 -0.44 -8.65 11.10
C THR A 123 -1.25 -9.10 9.88
N TYR A 124 -0.59 -9.32 8.74
CA TYR A 124 -1.26 -9.79 7.52
C TYR A 124 -1.63 -11.26 7.62
N GLU A 125 -0.73 -12.09 8.14
CA GLU A 125 -0.97 -13.53 8.33
C GLU A 125 -2.17 -13.80 9.25
N VAL A 126 -2.26 -13.10 10.40
CA VAL A 126 -3.40 -13.29 11.31
C VAL A 126 -4.71 -12.81 10.70
N LEU A 127 -4.69 -11.75 9.90
CA LEU A 127 -5.88 -11.25 9.22
C LEU A 127 -6.30 -12.17 8.08
N GLN A 128 -5.35 -12.68 7.30
CA GLN A 128 -5.61 -13.67 6.26
C GLN A 128 -6.30 -14.90 6.87
N GLU A 129 -5.77 -15.43 7.96
CA GLU A 129 -6.35 -16.57 8.65
C GLU A 129 -7.75 -16.28 9.22
N GLU A 130 -7.95 -15.11 9.84
CA GLU A 130 -9.26 -14.69 10.38
C GLU A 130 -10.32 -14.55 9.28
N THR A 131 -9.93 -14.10 8.08
CA THR A 131 -10.89 -13.72 7.02
C THR A 131 -11.07 -14.76 5.93
N LYS A 132 -10.23 -15.80 5.86
CA LYS A 132 -10.17 -16.76 4.74
C LYS A 132 -11.51 -17.38 4.33
N ASP A 133 -12.37 -17.68 5.29
CA ASP A 133 -13.63 -18.39 5.06
C ASP A 133 -14.81 -17.45 4.76
N THR A 134 -14.61 -16.14 4.90
CA THR A 134 -15.61 -15.13 4.54
C THR A 134 -15.79 -15.05 3.00
N PRO A 135 -16.94 -14.57 2.49
CA PRO A 135 -17.12 -14.38 1.05
C PRO A 135 -16.02 -13.51 0.41
N ALA A 136 -15.63 -12.44 1.09
CA ALA A 136 -14.53 -11.56 0.66
C ALA A 136 -13.16 -12.27 0.73
N GLY A 137 -12.88 -13.02 1.80
CA GLY A 137 -11.64 -13.78 1.95
C GLY A 137 -11.43 -14.82 0.85
N LYS A 138 -12.50 -15.50 0.40
CA LYS A 138 -12.45 -16.45 -0.73
C LYS A 138 -12.02 -15.80 -2.05
N ARG A 139 -12.30 -14.51 -2.23
CA ARG A 139 -11.87 -13.69 -3.39
C ARG A 139 -10.57 -12.92 -3.14
N THR A 140 -9.94 -13.11 -1.99
CA THR A 140 -8.70 -12.44 -1.60
C THR A 140 -7.52 -13.39 -1.80
N ARG A 141 -6.44 -12.88 -2.38
CA ARG A 141 -5.13 -13.55 -2.50
C ARG A 141 -4.10 -12.70 -1.78
N TRP A 142 -3.10 -13.34 -1.18
CA TRP A 142 -2.04 -12.68 -0.43
C TRP A 142 -0.69 -13.05 -1.02
N ALA A 143 0.16 -12.03 -1.20
CA ALA A 143 1.57 -12.18 -1.54
C ALA A 143 2.35 -11.03 -0.90
N TYR A 144 3.65 -11.20 -0.69
CA TYR A 144 4.45 -10.21 0.04
C TYR A 144 5.60 -9.69 -0.82
N LEU A 145 5.72 -8.36 -0.88
CA LEU A 145 6.66 -7.70 -1.77
C LEU A 145 7.89 -7.22 -0.98
N PRO A 146 9.12 -7.70 -1.27
CA PRO A 146 10.34 -7.24 -0.63
C PRO A 146 10.86 -5.92 -1.25
N TYR A 147 9.96 -4.96 -1.46
CA TYR A 147 10.27 -3.68 -2.09
C TYR A 147 10.69 -2.64 -1.03
N SER A 148 11.63 -1.77 -1.38
CA SER A 148 12.00 -0.62 -0.55
C SER A 148 11.22 0.59 -1.05
N MET A 149 10.34 1.14 -0.22
CA MET A 149 9.57 2.32 -0.61
C MET A 149 10.45 3.56 -0.65
N HIS A 150 10.22 4.37 -1.67
CA HIS A 150 10.90 5.62 -1.96
C HIS A 150 10.10 6.84 -1.48
N MET A 151 8.82 6.64 -1.21
CA MET A 151 7.82 7.65 -0.90
C MET A 151 7.64 8.66 -2.04
N ALA A 152 7.81 8.21 -3.29
CA ALA A 152 7.90 9.08 -4.46
C ALA A 152 6.54 9.39 -5.12
N GLY A 153 5.45 9.30 -4.35
CA GLY A 153 4.11 9.72 -4.75
C GLY A 153 3.68 9.19 -6.12
N PRO A 154 3.29 10.05 -7.07
CA PRO A 154 2.82 9.64 -8.39
C PRO A 154 3.79 8.73 -9.16
N ARG A 155 5.11 8.99 -9.10
CA ARG A 155 6.09 8.18 -9.83
C ARG A 155 6.23 6.78 -9.24
N GLU A 156 6.16 6.66 -7.92
CA GLU A 156 6.16 5.36 -7.26
C GLU A 156 4.83 4.61 -7.42
N ALA A 157 3.71 5.30 -7.60
CA ALA A 157 2.45 4.66 -7.98
C ALA A 157 2.57 3.93 -9.33
N ILE A 158 3.21 4.56 -10.34
CA ILE A 158 3.51 3.91 -11.63
C ILE A 158 4.46 2.71 -11.44
N GLN A 159 5.52 2.85 -10.63
CA GLN A 159 6.42 1.74 -10.32
C GLN A 159 5.65 0.57 -9.70
N HIS A 160 4.73 0.85 -8.78
CA HIS A 160 3.86 -0.16 -8.18
C HIS A 160 2.89 -0.81 -9.17
N MET A 161 2.35 -0.07 -10.14
CA MET A 161 1.55 -0.63 -11.22
C MET A 161 2.38 -1.56 -12.11
N ILE A 162 3.59 -1.15 -12.51
CA ILE A 162 4.51 -1.98 -13.32
C ILE A 162 4.86 -3.27 -12.58
N ILE A 163 5.20 -3.17 -11.28
CA ILE A 163 5.45 -4.35 -10.46
C ILE A 163 4.23 -5.27 -10.50
N ARG A 164 3.01 -4.75 -10.28
CA ARG A 164 1.79 -5.57 -10.20
C ARG A 164 1.38 -6.15 -11.55
N LYS A 165 1.63 -5.45 -12.64
CA LYS A 165 1.57 -6.00 -14.00
C LYS A 165 2.42 -7.27 -14.11
N ASN A 166 3.67 -7.23 -13.62
CA ASN A 166 4.56 -8.39 -13.67
C ASN A 166 4.03 -9.58 -12.86
N PHE A 167 3.28 -9.32 -11.79
CA PHE A 167 2.60 -10.34 -10.97
C PHE A 167 1.22 -10.78 -11.50
N GLY A 168 0.77 -10.26 -12.65
CA GLY A 168 -0.48 -10.68 -13.30
C GLY A 168 -1.70 -9.84 -12.97
N CYS A 169 -1.53 -8.69 -12.31
CA CYS A 169 -2.64 -7.79 -12.01
C CYS A 169 -3.07 -7.03 -13.27
N THR A 170 -4.39 -7.01 -13.53
CA THR A 170 -5.02 -6.20 -14.59
C THR A 170 -5.43 -4.82 -14.09
N HIS A 171 -5.66 -4.71 -12.77
CA HIS A 171 -6.12 -3.50 -12.12
C HIS A 171 -5.25 -3.16 -10.91
N PHE A 172 -5.23 -1.88 -10.54
CA PHE A 172 -4.46 -1.41 -9.38
C PHE A 172 -5.24 -0.34 -8.61
N ILE A 173 -5.47 -0.58 -7.32
CA ILE A 173 -6.19 0.37 -6.47
C ILE A 173 -5.29 1.58 -6.18
N ILE A 174 -5.79 2.79 -6.45
CA ILE A 174 -5.07 4.03 -6.18
C ILE A 174 -5.91 4.91 -5.28
N GLY A 175 -5.41 5.08 -4.05
CA GLY A 175 -6.03 5.92 -3.06
C GLY A 175 -5.61 7.38 -3.12
N ARG A 176 -6.07 8.15 -2.14
CA ARG A 176 -5.56 9.50 -1.87
C ARG A 176 -4.10 9.43 -1.46
N ASP A 177 -3.26 10.31 -1.98
CA ASP A 177 -1.84 10.46 -1.57
C ASP A 177 -1.06 9.12 -1.63
N MET A 178 -1.32 8.33 -2.69
CA MET A 178 -0.68 7.03 -2.89
C MET A 178 0.84 7.18 -2.97
N ALA A 179 1.56 6.36 -2.19
CA ALA A 179 3.02 6.38 -2.06
C ALA A 179 3.61 7.73 -1.63
N GLY A 180 2.80 8.65 -1.07
CA GLY A 180 3.27 9.91 -0.52
C GLY A 180 3.86 9.78 0.89
N SER A 181 4.65 10.79 1.25
CA SER A 181 5.16 11.03 2.60
C SER A 181 4.49 12.27 3.20
N LYS A 182 4.23 12.21 4.51
CA LYS A 182 3.74 13.35 5.31
C LYS A 182 4.81 13.90 6.24
N SER A 183 6.07 13.51 6.03
CA SER A 183 7.22 13.91 6.84
C SER A 183 7.72 15.28 6.39
N SER A 184 6.89 16.30 6.54
CA SER A 184 7.20 17.70 6.27
C SER A 184 7.22 18.50 7.58
N VAL A 185 8.16 19.43 7.74
CA VAL A 185 8.25 20.27 8.95
C VAL A 185 7.09 21.27 9.05
N ASP A 186 6.59 21.75 7.91
CA ASP A 186 5.47 22.70 7.81
C ASP A 186 4.08 22.03 7.88
N GLY A 187 4.02 20.71 7.70
CA GLY A 187 2.79 19.91 7.73
C GLY A 187 2.09 19.80 6.37
N GLU A 188 2.70 20.29 5.29
CA GLU A 188 2.18 20.19 3.93
C GLU A 188 2.58 18.86 3.27
N ASP A 189 1.61 18.18 2.65
CA ASP A 189 1.86 16.93 1.91
C ASP A 189 2.79 17.23 0.69
N PHE A 190 3.81 16.40 0.44
CA PHE A 190 4.74 16.59 -0.69
C PHE A 190 4.07 16.47 -2.07
N TYR A 191 2.91 15.82 -2.13
CA TYR A 191 2.16 15.55 -3.36
C TYR A 191 0.70 15.91 -3.15
N GLY A 192 0.02 16.32 -4.21
CA GLY A 192 -1.41 16.56 -4.18
C GLY A 192 -2.18 15.27 -3.89
N ALA A 193 -3.34 15.43 -3.25
CA ALA A 193 -4.20 14.33 -2.82
C ALA A 193 -4.56 13.33 -3.93
N PHE A 194 -4.64 13.79 -5.19
CA PHE A 194 -5.06 12.99 -6.34
C PHE A 194 -4.00 12.86 -7.43
N ASP A 195 -2.81 13.46 -7.26
CA ASP A 195 -1.78 13.50 -8.30
C ASP A 195 -1.41 12.09 -8.79
N ALA A 196 -1.33 11.12 -7.88
CA ALA A 196 -1.02 9.73 -8.22
C ALA A 196 -2.15 9.06 -9.01
N GLN A 197 -3.42 9.40 -8.75
CA GLN A 197 -4.56 8.87 -9.50
C GLN A 197 -4.57 9.43 -10.92
N ASP A 198 -4.39 10.73 -11.06
CA ASP A 198 -4.42 11.39 -12.37
C ASP A 198 -3.23 10.95 -13.22
N PHE A 199 -2.05 10.82 -12.62
CA PHE A 199 -0.87 10.31 -13.31
C PHE A 199 -1.04 8.85 -13.73
N ALA A 200 -1.62 8.00 -12.89
CA ALA A 200 -1.89 6.61 -13.27
C ALA A 200 -2.94 6.49 -14.39
N LYS A 201 -4.04 7.27 -14.33
CA LYS A 201 -5.06 7.31 -15.39
C LYS A 201 -4.44 7.72 -16.73
N ALA A 202 -3.60 8.75 -16.72
CA ALA A 202 -2.94 9.24 -17.94
C ALA A 202 -1.98 8.22 -18.58
N ASN A 203 -1.50 7.23 -17.82
CA ASN A 203 -0.54 6.22 -18.30
C ASN A 203 -1.14 4.79 -18.35
N ALA A 204 -2.43 4.62 -18.03
CA ALA A 204 -3.05 3.31 -17.86
C ALA A 204 -2.96 2.44 -19.12
N ASP A 205 -3.19 3.03 -20.30
CA ASP A 205 -3.18 2.33 -21.58
C ASP A 205 -1.77 1.83 -21.95
N GLU A 206 -0.75 2.66 -21.76
CA GLU A 206 0.65 2.27 -21.99
C GLU A 206 1.10 1.18 -20.99
N LEU A 207 0.67 1.30 -19.73
CA LEU A 207 0.98 0.33 -18.71
C LEU A 207 0.23 -0.99 -18.91
N GLY A 208 -0.95 -0.98 -19.53
CA GLY A 208 -1.83 -2.14 -19.59
C GLY A 208 -2.34 -2.58 -18.21
N VAL A 209 -2.46 -1.63 -17.27
CA VAL A 209 -3.02 -1.83 -15.93
C VAL A 209 -3.97 -0.68 -15.65
N GLN A 210 -5.23 -1.00 -15.37
CA GLN A 210 -6.26 0.01 -15.17
C GLN A 210 -6.33 0.45 -13.70
N PRO A 211 -6.33 1.76 -13.41
CA PRO A 211 -6.47 2.23 -12.04
C PRO A 211 -7.92 2.04 -11.55
N VAL A 212 -8.06 1.64 -10.29
CA VAL A 212 -9.33 1.61 -9.57
C VAL A 212 -9.25 2.67 -8.46
N PRO A 213 -9.91 3.83 -8.61
CA PRO A 213 -9.92 4.85 -7.57
C PRO A 213 -10.48 4.30 -6.26
N SER A 214 -9.81 4.57 -5.14
CA SER A 214 -10.34 4.14 -3.84
C SER A 214 -11.66 4.86 -3.53
N LEU A 215 -12.66 4.11 -3.10
CA LEU A 215 -13.87 4.70 -2.51
C LEU A 215 -13.51 5.45 -1.22
N ASN A 216 -14.12 6.61 -1.01
CA ASN A 216 -14.02 7.33 0.26
C ASN A 216 -14.95 6.70 1.29
N LEU A 217 -14.49 5.61 1.91
CA LEU A 217 -15.26 4.85 2.89
C LEU A 217 -15.18 5.47 4.29
N VAL A 218 -16.32 5.54 4.96
CA VAL A 218 -16.45 6.00 6.34
C VAL A 218 -17.17 4.97 7.18
N SER A 219 -16.74 4.79 8.43
CA SER A 219 -17.49 3.99 9.40
C SER A 219 -18.60 4.84 10.01
N THR A 220 -19.80 4.27 10.12
CA THR A 220 -20.99 4.90 10.69
C THR A 220 -21.52 4.07 11.85
N LYS A 221 -22.21 4.71 12.80
CA LYS A 221 -22.81 4.00 13.93
C LYS A 221 -24.00 3.14 13.50
N GLU A 222 -24.65 3.52 12.41
CA GLU A 222 -25.92 2.97 11.96
C GLU A 222 -25.75 1.82 10.96
N ALA A 223 -24.78 1.92 10.04
CA ALA A 223 -24.64 0.99 8.90
C ALA A 223 -23.23 0.41 8.74
N GLY A 224 -22.32 0.64 9.70
CA GLY A 224 -20.92 0.25 9.54
C GLY A 224 -20.25 1.04 8.42
N TYR A 225 -19.45 0.38 7.58
CA TYR A 225 -18.75 1.06 6.49
C TYR A 225 -19.67 1.34 5.29
N VAL A 226 -19.71 2.60 4.86
CA VAL A 226 -20.43 3.07 3.68
C VAL A 226 -19.59 4.10 2.93
N VAL A 227 -19.98 4.46 1.70
CA VAL A 227 -19.37 5.58 0.99
C VAL A 227 -19.77 6.89 1.70
N ALA A 228 -18.85 7.84 1.80
CA ALA A 228 -19.08 9.11 2.50
C ALA A 228 -20.30 9.90 2.00
N GLU A 229 -20.59 9.82 0.69
CA GLU A 229 -21.77 10.45 0.09
C GLU A 229 -23.07 9.82 0.61
N GLU A 230 -23.14 8.49 0.65
CA GLU A 230 -24.29 7.76 1.21
C GLU A 230 -24.52 8.11 2.69
N ALA A 231 -23.44 8.16 3.49
CA ALA A 231 -23.54 8.56 4.89
C ALA A 231 -24.15 9.96 5.05
N LYS A 232 -23.77 10.89 4.15
CA LYS A 232 -24.31 12.25 4.14
C LYS A 232 -25.78 12.29 3.73
N GLU A 233 -26.15 11.57 2.66
CA GLU A 233 -27.52 11.51 2.17
C GLU A 233 -28.48 10.90 3.18
N LYS A 234 -28.05 9.85 3.88
CA LYS A 234 -28.85 9.16 4.90
C LYS A 234 -28.75 9.77 6.29
N GLY A 235 -27.93 10.81 6.47
CA GLY A 235 -27.74 11.49 7.76
C GLY A 235 -27.08 10.61 8.83
N TYR A 236 -26.24 9.66 8.44
CA TYR A 236 -25.55 8.75 9.36
C TYR A 236 -24.45 9.44 10.16
N THR A 237 -24.25 8.97 11.40
CA THR A 237 -23.24 9.48 12.31
C THR A 237 -21.89 8.82 12.03
N ILE A 238 -20.95 9.58 11.48
CA ILE A 238 -19.59 9.09 11.20
C ILE A 238 -18.84 8.81 12.52
N ALA A 239 -18.39 7.58 12.69
CA ALA A 239 -17.47 7.18 13.75
C ALA A 239 -16.04 7.61 13.37
N LYS A 240 -15.32 8.22 14.32
CA LYS A 240 -13.95 8.73 14.10
C LYS A 240 -13.01 8.25 15.18
N LEU A 241 -11.85 7.74 14.76
CA LEU A 241 -10.70 7.47 15.62
C LEU A 241 -9.45 7.94 14.87
N SER A 242 -8.74 8.92 15.43
CA SER A 242 -7.52 9.43 14.81
C SER A 242 -6.36 8.44 14.98
N GLY A 243 -5.40 8.44 14.05
CA GLY A 243 -4.19 7.62 14.17
C GLY A 243 -3.40 7.91 15.46
N THR A 244 -3.38 9.16 15.92
CA THR A 244 -2.77 9.55 17.20
C THR A 244 -3.48 8.90 18.38
N LYS A 245 -4.82 8.97 18.45
CA LYS A 245 -5.57 8.33 19.54
C LYS A 245 -5.48 6.80 19.46
N PHE A 246 -5.51 6.21 18.26
CA PHE A 246 -5.27 4.78 18.05
C PHE A 246 -3.91 4.34 18.64
N ARG A 247 -2.82 5.05 18.32
CA ARG A 247 -1.49 4.75 18.89
C ARG A 247 -1.44 4.90 20.41
N GLN A 248 -2.11 5.92 20.97
CA GLN A 248 -2.22 6.07 22.42
C GLN A 248 -2.94 4.88 23.06
N MET A 249 -4.08 4.47 22.50
CA MET A 249 -4.86 3.32 22.98
C MET A 249 -4.07 2.01 22.87
N LEU A 250 -3.35 1.84 21.77
CA LEU A 250 -2.49 0.67 21.55
C LEU A 250 -1.43 0.54 22.64
N ARG A 251 -0.71 1.63 22.95
CA ARG A 251 0.33 1.67 24.00
C ARG A 251 -0.22 1.54 25.42
N ALA A 252 -1.40 2.13 25.67
CA ALA A 252 -2.05 2.08 26.97
C ALA A 252 -2.74 0.73 27.25
N GLY A 253 -2.85 -0.16 26.26
CA GLY A 253 -3.63 -1.39 26.39
C GLY A 253 -5.15 -1.16 26.42
N GLU A 254 -5.62 0.04 26.10
CA GLU A 254 -7.05 0.41 26.04
C GLU A 254 -7.76 -0.35 24.92
N GLU A 255 -9.00 -0.76 25.13
CA GLU A 255 -9.81 -1.47 24.13
C GLU A 255 -9.94 -0.66 22.83
N ILE A 256 -9.49 -1.23 21.71
CA ILE A 256 -9.59 -0.60 20.39
C ILE A 256 -10.87 -1.11 19.73
N PRO A 257 -11.79 -0.22 19.28
CA PRO A 257 -13.04 -0.66 18.70
C PRO A 257 -12.85 -1.55 17.47
N GLU A 258 -13.60 -2.66 17.41
CA GLU A 258 -13.48 -3.63 16.31
C GLU A 258 -13.95 -3.11 14.95
N TRP A 259 -14.76 -2.04 14.94
CA TRP A 259 -15.10 -1.33 13.70
C TRP A 259 -13.89 -0.59 13.12
N PHE A 260 -12.84 -0.31 13.91
CA PHE A 260 -11.65 0.38 13.44
C PHE A 260 -10.56 -0.61 13.01
N ALA A 261 -10.21 -1.57 13.88
CA ALA A 261 -9.17 -2.54 13.61
C ALA A 261 -9.59 -3.93 14.10
N PHE A 262 -9.13 -4.97 13.38
CA PHE A 262 -9.33 -6.35 13.78
C PHE A 262 -8.60 -6.63 15.10
N LYS A 263 -9.25 -7.36 16.01
CA LYS A 263 -8.67 -7.70 17.31
C LYS A 263 -7.36 -8.48 17.15
N SER A 264 -7.32 -9.44 16.23
CA SER A 264 -6.12 -10.23 15.90
C SER A 264 -4.93 -9.34 15.50
N VAL A 265 -5.16 -8.35 14.65
CA VAL A 265 -4.16 -7.36 14.22
C VAL A 265 -3.68 -6.53 15.40
N VAL A 266 -4.59 -6.05 16.24
CA VAL A 266 -4.24 -5.27 17.45
C VAL A 266 -3.39 -6.08 18.43
N ASP A 267 -3.73 -7.36 18.62
CA ASP A 267 -2.99 -8.24 19.53
C ASP A 267 -1.54 -8.44 19.05
N VAL A 268 -1.32 -8.65 17.74
CA VAL A 268 0.03 -8.71 17.16
C VAL A 268 0.79 -7.41 17.38
N LEU A 269 0.15 -6.27 17.10
CA LEU A 269 0.79 -4.96 17.28
C LEU A 269 1.21 -4.72 18.73
N ARG A 270 0.39 -5.09 19.72
CA ARG A 270 0.74 -4.97 21.14
C ARG A 270 1.88 -5.89 21.56
N ALA A 271 1.96 -7.08 20.97
CA ALA A 271 3.01 -8.05 21.28
C ALA A 271 4.37 -7.63 20.71
N GLU A 272 4.38 -7.06 19.50
CA GLU A 272 5.58 -6.92 18.66
C GLU A 272 6.05 -5.47 18.47
N TRP A 273 5.19 -4.48 18.76
CA TRP A 273 5.48 -3.06 18.53
C TRP A 273 4.96 -2.18 19.68
N LYS A 274 5.81 -2.00 20.70
CA LYS A 274 5.55 -1.17 21.88
C LYS A 274 5.94 0.29 21.66
#